data_AF-A0A894K5R5-F1
#
_entry.id   AF-A0A894K5R5-F1
#
_cell.length_a   1.000
_cell.length_b   1.000
_cell.length_c   1.000
_cell.angle_alpha   90.00
_cell.angle_beta   90.00
_cell.angle_gamma   90.00
#
_symmetry.space_group_name_H-M   'P 1'
#
loop_
_entity.id
_entity.type
_entity.pdbx_description
1 polymer ?
#
loop_
_entity_poly.entity_id
_entity_poly.type
_entity_poly.pdbx_seq_one_letter_code
_entity_poly.pdbx_strand_id
1 'polypeptide(L)'
;MFNLSSALLTVIFLVLLPVILTHYNVFGVKSLSGNHYSNISEWYSSFECGFLGHGLNENFFSFSYLNLLILFVVFDLEISLLLNIVYDGIWYYTFWCYFFFFFLFFFGYMVELKLGYVSWIN
;
A
#
# COMPACT_ATOMS: atom_id res chain seq x y z
N MET A 1 47.62 -41.58 1.96
CA MET A 1 46.53 -41.16 2.87
C MET A 1 46.15 -39.75 2.46
N PHE A 2 44.95 -39.53 1.91
CA PHE A 2 44.48 -38.17 1.68
C PHE A 2 44.35 -37.52 3.06
N ASN A 3 45.14 -36.47 3.33
CA ASN A 3 45.07 -35.76 4.59
C ASN A 3 43.65 -35.18 4.73
N LEU A 4 43.03 -35.32 5.89
CA LEU A 4 41.68 -34.81 6.16
C LEU A 4 41.54 -33.33 5.73
N SER A 5 42.61 -32.55 5.92
CA SER A 5 42.72 -31.17 5.46
C SER A 5 42.62 -31.01 3.93
N SER A 6 43.25 -31.88 3.12
CA SER A 6 43.16 -31.80 1.66
C SER A 6 41.79 -32.24 1.13
N ALA A 7 41.15 -33.23 1.78
CA ALA A 7 39.78 -33.62 1.46
C ALA A 7 38.74 -32.53 1.81
N LEU A 8 38.94 -31.81 2.92
CA LEU A 8 38.09 -30.66 3.26
C LEU A 8 38.25 -29.52 2.25
N LEU A 9 39.48 -29.26 1.80
CA LEU A 9 39.77 -28.23 0.80
C LEU A 9 39.13 -28.53 -0.56
N THR A 10 39.13 -29.79 -1.00
CA THR A 10 38.46 -30.19 -2.25
C THR A 10 36.95 -30.10 -2.16
N VAL A 11 36.35 -30.44 -1.02
CA VAL A 11 34.89 -30.29 -0.80
C VAL A 11 34.49 -28.82 -0.78
N ILE A 12 35.25 -27.95 -0.11
CA ILE A 12 34.99 -26.50 -0.10
C ILE A 12 35.05 -25.92 -1.51
N PHE A 13 36.06 -26.31 -2.31
CA PHE A 13 36.18 -25.87 -3.70
C PHE A 13 35.01 -26.34 -4.57
N LEU A 14 34.56 -27.60 -4.40
CA LEU A 14 33.42 -28.15 -5.12
C LEU A 14 32.09 -27.45 -4.81
N VAL A 15 31.93 -26.88 -3.61
CA VAL A 15 30.71 -26.15 -3.23
C VAL A 15 30.79 -24.67 -3.63
N LEU A 16 31.95 -24.04 -3.50
CA LEU A 16 32.10 -22.61 -3.85
C LEU A 16 32.02 -22.36 -5.35
N LEU A 17 32.57 -23.27 -6.17
CA LEU A 17 32.59 -23.12 -7.62
C LEU A 17 31.19 -23.01 -8.26
N PRO A 18 30.20 -23.88 -7.94
CA PRO A 18 28.85 -23.72 -8.48
C PRO A 18 28.14 -22.47 -7.96
N VAL A 19 28.39 -22.04 -6.72
CA VAL A 19 27.81 -20.81 -6.14
C VAL A 19 28.31 -19.56 -6.88
N ILE A 20 29.59 -19.52 -7.23
CA ILE A 20 30.17 -18.42 -8.01
C ILE A 20 29.60 -18.42 -9.44
N LEU A 21 29.43 -19.59 -10.06
CA LEU A 21 28.84 -19.74 -11.38
C LEU A 21 27.36 -19.33 -11.43
N THR A 22 26.56 -19.68 -10.41
CA THR A 22 25.16 -19.23 -10.34
C THR A 22 25.08 -17.73 -10.09
N HIS A 23 25.93 -17.18 -9.23
CA HIS A 23 26.00 -15.72 -9.06
C HIS A 23 26.45 -15.02 -10.35
N TYR A 24 27.40 -15.54 -11.11
CA TYR A 24 27.78 -14.94 -12.39
C TYR A 24 26.62 -14.92 -13.40
N ASN A 25 25.82 -15.99 -13.46
CA ASN A 25 24.66 -16.08 -14.35
C ASN A 25 23.47 -15.22 -13.90
N VAL A 26 23.26 -15.07 -12.58
CA VAL A 26 22.19 -14.23 -12.01
C VAL A 26 22.57 -12.75 -12.03
N PHE A 27 23.85 -12.42 -11.84
CA PHE A 27 24.31 -11.05 -11.60
C PHE A 27 24.91 -10.32 -12.81
N GLY A 28 25.24 -10.98 -13.94
CA GLY A 28 25.50 -10.18 -15.15
C GLY A 28 26.32 -10.79 -16.27
N VAL A 29 25.67 -11.58 -17.13
CA VAL A 29 26.11 -11.74 -18.54
C VAL A 29 25.04 -11.34 -19.54
N LYS A 30 23.78 -11.14 -19.12
CA LYS A 30 22.79 -10.49 -20.01
C LYS A 30 23.12 -9.03 -20.34
N SER A 31 24.15 -8.45 -19.72
CA SER A 31 24.63 -7.08 -19.97
C SER A 31 25.70 -6.98 -21.07
N LEU A 32 26.32 -8.08 -21.53
CA LEU A 32 27.48 -7.99 -22.45
C LEU A 32 27.12 -7.97 -23.95
N SER A 33 25.86 -8.21 -24.32
CA SER A 33 25.35 -7.91 -25.67
C SER A 33 24.79 -6.48 -25.69
N GLY A 34 25.68 -5.52 -25.51
CA GLY A 34 25.36 -4.10 -25.41
C GLY A 34 24.96 -3.47 -26.74
N ASN A 35 23.86 -3.91 -27.35
CA ASN A 35 23.30 -3.28 -28.56
C ASN A 35 21.78 -3.40 -28.74
N HIS A 36 21.00 -3.86 -27.75
CA HIS A 36 19.53 -3.83 -27.82
C HIS A 36 18.83 -2.92 -26.81
N TYR A 37 19.57 -2.30 -25.90
CA TYR A 37 19.03 -1.37 -24.91
C TYR A 37 19.85 -0.09 -24.91
N SER A 38 19.93 0.59 -26.06
CA SER A 38 20.61 1.89 -26.18
C SER A 38 19.89 3.00 -25.41
N ASN A 39 18.61 2.81 -25.07
CA ASN A 39 17.82 3.73 -24.26
C ASN A 39 17.25 3.05 -23.01
N ILE A 40 18.12 2.70 -22.06
CA ILE A 40 17.71 2.31 -20.70
C ILE A 40 16.90 3.45 -20.04
N SER A 41 17.08 4.69 -20.49
CA SER A 41 16.34 5.87 -20.05
C SER A 41 14.84 5.82 -20.32
N GLU A 42 14.43 5.23 -21.43
CA GLU A 42 13.01 5.11 -21.79
C GLU A 42 12.29 4.06 -20.94
N TRP A 43 13.03 3.10 -20.39
CA TRP A 43 12.46 2.03 -19.56
C TRP A 43 12.19 2.45 -18.11
N TYR A 44 12.91 3.44 -17.58
CA TYR A 44 12.68 3.95 -16.22
C TYR A 44 11.80 5.21 -16.17
N SER A 45 11.48 5.82 -17.31
CA SER A 45 10.66 7.04 -17.35
C SER A 45 9.18 6.77 -17.10
N SER A 46 8.50 7.70 -16.41
CA SER A 46 7.05 7.69 -16.26
C SER A 46 6.34 7.75 -17.62
N PHE A 47 5.24 7.01 -17.77
CA PHE A 47 4.45 7.02 -19.00
C PHE A 47 3.62 8.31 -19.10
N GLU A 48 4.01 9.22 -19.99
CA GLU A 48 3.28 10.45 -20.32
C GLU A 48 2.65 10.40 -21.72
N CYS A 49 1.97 9.30 -22.03
CA CYS A 49 1.26 9.13 -23.30
C CYS A 49 2.15 9.33 -24.55
N GLY A 50 3.45 9.03 -24.45
CA GLY A 50 4.42 9.18 -25.55
C GLY A 50 5.00 10.58 -25.74
N PHE A 51 4.64 11.54 -24.89
CA PHE A 51 5.23 12.88 -24.87
C PHE A 51 6.40 12.97 -23.88
N LEU A 52 7.24 14.01 -24.05
CA LEU A 52 8.33 14.29 -23.13
C LEU A 52 7.77 14.90 -21.83
N GLY A 53 8.24 14.39 -20.69
CA GLY A 53 8.03 14.89 -19.34
C GLY A 53 7.87 16.40 -19.24
N HIS A 54 6.66 16.94 -19.17
CA HIS A 54 6.43 18.38 -18.98
C HIS A 54 6.06 18.69 -17.53
N GLY A 55 7.09 18.94 -16.72
CA GLY A 55 6.95 19.37 -15.33
C GLY A 55 7.06 18.23 -14.31
N LEU A 56 7.18 18.61 -13.03
CA LEU A 56 7.07 17.66 -11.94
C LEU A 56 5.58 17.32 -11.80
N ASN A 57 5.22 16.05 -12.04
CA ASN A 57 3.88 15.54 -11.77
C ASN A 57 3.66 15.42 -10.26
N GLU A 58 3.59 16.56 -9.56
CA GLU A 58 3.07 16.59 -8.21
C GLU A 58 1.57 16.33 -8.32
N ASN A 59 1.16 15.11 -7.97
CA ASN A 59 -0.25 14.79 -7.80
C ASN A 59 -0.79 15.72 -6.71
N PHE A 60 -1.45 16.83 -7.10
CA PHE A 60 -2.22 17.66 -6.19
C PHE A 60 -3.40 16.82 -5.70
N PHE A 61 -3.17 16.06 -4.63
CA PHE A 61 -4.23 15.34 -3.97
C PHE A 61 -5.28 16.35 -3.55
N SER A 62 -6.48 16.22 -4.12
CA SER A 62 -7.52 17.20 -3.87
C SER A 62 -7.97 17.12 -2.42
N PHE A 63 -8.30 18.28 -1.85
CA PHE A 63 -8.81 18.40 -0.48
C PHE A 63 -10.04 17.52 -0.23
N SER A 64 -10.84 17.25 -1.28
CA SER A 64 -12.01 16.38 -1.23
C SER A 64 -11.71 14.97 -0.73
N TYR A 65 -10.58 14.39 -1.13
CA TYR A 65 -10.21 13.05 -0.68
C TYR A 65 -9.80 13.01 0.79
N LEU A 66 -9.10 14.04 1.27
CA LEU A 66 -8.73 14.15 2.68
C LEU A 66 -9.98 14.27 3.56
N ASN A 67 -10.96 15.05 3.10
CA ASN A 67 -12.22 15.21 3.80
C ASN A 67 -13.05 13.92 3.87
N LEU A 68 -13.10 13.15 2.77
CA LEU A 68 -13.74 11.83 2.76
C LEU A 68 -13.07 10.84 3.72
N LEU A 69 -11.73 10.88 3.82
CA LEU A 69 -10.98 10.00 4.71
C LEU A 69 -11.28 10.31 6.18
N ILE A 70 -11.35 11.59 6.55
CA ILE A 70 -11.69 12.00 7.92
C ILE A 70 -13.11 11.54 8.26
N LEU A 71 -14.07 11.77 7.37
CA LEU A 71 -15.46 11.33 7.56
C LEU A 71 -15.55 9.81 7.72
N PHE A 72 -14.83 9.05 6.89
CA PHE A 72 -14.76 7.60 7.00
C PHE A 72 -14.28 7.13 8.38
N VAL A 73 -13.22 7.74 8.92
CA VAL A 73 -12.68 7.37 10.24
C VAL A 73 -13.66 7.69 11.37
N VAL A 74 -14.33 8.84 11.32
CA VAL A 74 -15.33 9.22 12.35
C VAL A 74 -16.52 8.27 12.31
N PHE A 75 -17.03 7.98 11.11
CA PHE A 75 -18.17 7.08 10.92
C PHE A 75 -17.87 5.63 11.35
N ASP A 76 -16.64 5.14 11.12
CA ASP A 76 -16.21 3.82 11.58
C ASP A 76 -16.17 3.72 13.12
N LEU A 77 -15.77 4.80 13.79
CA LEU A 77 -15.81 4.91 15.25
C LEU A 77 -17.26 4.87 15.77
N GLU A 78 -18.17 5.60 15.13
CA GLU A 78 -19.59 5.64 15.52
C GLU A 78 -20.28 4.28 15.34
N ILE A 79 -19.96 3.55 14.27
CA ILE A 79 -20.45 2.18 14.07
C ILE A 79 -19.87 1.23 15.11
N SER A 80 -18.58 1.35 15.44
CA SER A 80 -17.93 0.54 16.45
C SER A 80 -18.60 0.70 17.83
N LEU A 81 -19.01 1.92 18.18
CA LEU A 81 -19.81 2.21 19.37
C LEU A 81 -21.20 1.57 19.30
N LEU A 82 -21.85 1.59 18.13
CA LEU A 82 -23.17 1.00 17.93
C LEU A 82 -23.13 -0.52 18.00
N LEU A 83 -22.05 -1.17 17.55
CA LEU A 83 -21.85 -2.62 17.63
C LEU A 83 -21.92 -3.14 19.08
N ASN A 84 -21.58 -2.30 20.05
CA ASN A 84 -21.63 -2.67 21.46
C ASN A 84 -23.05 -3.04 21.94
N ILE A 85 -24.10 -2.61 21.22
CA ILE A 85 -25.49 -2.96 21.53
C ILE A 85 -25.77 -4.46 21.52
N VAL A 86 -25.02 -5.25 20.74
CA VAL A 86 -25.18 -6.71 20.67
C VAL A 86 -24.69 -7.38 21.96
N TYR A 87 -23.71 -6.77 22.63
CA TYR A 87 -23.11 -7.28 23.85
C TYR A 87 -23.82 -6.78 25.10
N ASP A 88 -24.42 -5.59 25.03
CA ASP A 88 -25.22 -5.03 26.11
C ASP A 88 -26.61 -5.70 26.21
N GLY A 89 -27.00 -6.09 27.42
CA GLY A 89 -28.35 -6.56 27.68
C GLY A 89 -29.39 -5.44 27.54
N ILE A 90 -30.63 -5.78 27.16
CA ILE A 90 -31.70 -4.79 26.95
C ILE A 90 -32.25 -4.31 28.31
N TRP A 91 -31.64 -3.27 28.86
CA TRP A 91 -32.17 -2.49 29.98
C TRP A 91 -32.85 -1.21 29.48
N TYR A 92 -33.96 -0.79 30.11
CA TYR A 92 -34.73 0.37 29.67
C TYR A 92 -33.92 1.68 29.59
N TYR A 93 -32.97 1.89 30.51
CA TYR A 93 -32.11 3.07 30.50
C TYR A 93 -31.12 3.05 29.33
N THR A 94 -30.44 1.92 29.14
CA THR A 94 -29.48 1.68 28.06
C THR A 94 -30.11 1.86 26.68
N PHE A 95 -31.37 1.42 26.50
CA PHE A 95 -32.12 1.60 25.25
C PHE A 95 -32.28 3.08 24.86
N TRP A 96 -32.64 3.95 25.80
CA TRP A 96 -32.80 5.38 25.53
C TRP A 96 -31.48 6.06 25.17
N CYS A 97 -30.37 5.66 25.80
CA CYS A 97 -29.04 6.17 25.45
C CYS A 97 -28.66 5.81 24.00
N TYR A 98 -28.82 4.55 23.60
CA TYR A 98 -28.54 4.13 22.22
C TYR A 98 -29.47 4.78 21.19
N PHE A 99 -30.75 4.97 21.52
CA PHE A 99 -31.70 5.66 20.65
C PHE A 99 -31.30 7.14 20.42
N PHE A 100 -30.90 7.84 21.49
CA PHE A 100 -30.40 9.20 21.38
C PHE A 100 -29.10 9.29 20.58
N PHE A 101 -28.17 8.34 20.79
CA PHE A 101 -26.94 8.25 20.01
C PHE A 101 -27.21 8.05 18.52
N PHE A 102 -28.14 7.15 18.16
CA PHE A 102 -28.53 6.92 16.77
C PHE A 102 -29.14 8.18 16.12
N PHE A 103 -29.90 8.96 16.89
CA PHE A 103 -30.43 10.23 16.40
C PHE A 103 -29.32 11.25 16.10
N LEU A 104 -28.31 11.35 16.97
CA LEU A 104 -27.14 12.21 16.73
C LEU A 104 -26.35 11.78 15.50
N PHE A 105 -26.10 10.47 15.35
CA PHE A 105 -25.47 9.89 14.17
C PHE A 105 -26.20 10.29 12.87
N PHE A 106 -27.53 10.12 12.83
CA PHE A 106 -28.32 10.49 11.66
C PHE A 106 -28.27 12.00 11.39
N PHE A 107 -28.33 12.82 12.43
CA PHE A 107 -28.27 14.27 12.29
C PHE A 107 -26.89 14.75 11.80
N GLY A 108 -25.80 14.18 12.32
CA GLY A 108 -24.42 14.44 11.87
C GLY A 108 -24.28 14.17 10.36
N TYR A 109 -24.72 13.00 9.93
CA TYR A 109 -24.70 12.63 8.51
C TYR A 109 -25.54 13.57 7.62
N MET A 110 -26.72 14.00 8.08
CA MET A 110 -27.55 14.97 7.35
C MET A 110 -26.86 16.33 7.19
N VAL A 111 -26.12 16.79 8.20
CA VAL A 111 -25.35 18.05 8.12
C VAL A 111 -24.21 17.91 7.12
N GLU A 112 -23.48 16.80 7.14
CA GLU A 112 -22.37 16.53 6.23
C GLU A 112 -22.82 16.48 4.77
N LEU A 113 -23.96 15.85 4.50
CA LEU A 113 -24.57 15.82 3.15
C LEU A 113 -24.93 17.22 2.67
N LYS A 114 -25.51 18.07 3.53
CA LYS A 114 -25.88 19.45 3.16
C LYS A 114 -24.68 20.34 2.90
N LEU A 115 -23.57 20.12 3.61
CA LEU A 115 -22.33 20.86 3.42
C LEU A 115 -21.56 20.42 2.17
N GLY A 116 -21.99 19.35 1.49
CA GLY A 116 -21.38 18.90 0.24
C GLY A 116 -20.03 18.19 0.43
N TYR A 117 -19.69 17.81 1.66
CA TYR A 117 -18.46 17.11 2.00
C TYR A 117 -18.31 15.73 1.34
N VAL A 118 -19.45 15.12 0.99
CA VAL A 118 -19.54 13.83 0.29
C VAL A 118 -19.59 14.02 -1.23
N SER A 119 -19.85 15.24 -1.72
CA SER A 119 -19.99 15.48 -3.14
C SER A 119 -18.64 15.44 -3.84
N TRP A 120 -18.53 14.54 -4.82
CA TRP A 120 -17.45 14.50 -5.78
C TRP A 120 -17.85 15.38 -6.97
N ILE A 121 -17.71 16.69 -6.80
CA ILE A 121 -17.87 17.63 -7.92
C ILE A 121 -16.53 17.71 -8.65
N ASN A 122 -16.61 17.34 -9.93
CA ASN A 122 -15.62 17.61 -10.97
C ASN A 122 -15.60 19.10 -11.30
#